data_AF-L9Y0V1-F1
#
_entry.id   AF-L9Y0V1-F1
#
_cell.length_a   1.000
_cell.length_b   1.000
_cell.length_c   1.000
_cell.angle_alpha   90.00
_cell.angle_beta   90.00
_cell.angle_gamma   90.00
#
_symmetry.space_group_name_H-M   'P 1'
#
loop_
_entity.id
_entity.type
_entity.pdbx_description
1 polymer ?
#
loop_
_entity_poly.entity_id
_entity_poly.type
_entity_poly.pdbx_seq_one_letter_code
_entity_poly.pdbx_strand_id
1 'polypeptide(L)'
;MTVERIKIGGKTKGGEPVHLSPWTFEVPQIREIVERWLHGEVLNACAGETNLDHDAPIHRNDIDRDHDADTHYDVREIDEHLDHNRFDTVVFDPPYTKEMAERHYDGNHIGRKWEPRGSIANVTAPGGHVLTFGYNSDGLDGWDGWERVATYYFRTPNWSGYDIALSVDRKGGGAPIAGDVPKLTEQTTLDLATDGGSDQQQHTDTDFGGNR
;
A
#
# COMPACT_ATOMS: atom_id res chain seq x y z
N MET A 1 -13.85 -7.54 0.93
CA MET A 1 -12.50 -7.25 1.43
C MET A 1 -12.08 -8.31 2.44
N THR A 2 -10.96 -8.98 2.19
CA THR A 2 -10.34 -9.97 3.09
C THR A 2 -9.39 -9.29 4.07
N VAL A 3 -9.37 -9.71 5.33
CA VAL A 3 -8.34 -9.29 6.30
C VAL A 3 -7.78 -10.51 7.00
N GLU A 4 -6.48 -10.74 6.88
CA GLU A 4 -5.82 -11.92 7.44
C GLU A 4 -4.60 -11.53 8.27
N ARG A 5 -4.38 -12.27 9.36
CA ARG A 5 -3.18 -12.15 10.17
C ARG A 5 -2.35 -13.42 10.07
N ILE A 6 -1.12 -13.27 9.62
CA ILE A 6 -0.22 -14.38 9.31
C ILE A 6 0.95 -14.33 10.28
N LYS A 7 1.29 -15.47 10.87
CA LYS A 7 2.45 -15.56 11.77
C LYS A 7 3.70 -15.91 10.95
N ILE A 8 4.71 -15.03 10.97
CA ILE A 8 6.06 -15.37 10.49
C ILE A 8 6.73 -16.23 11.56
N GLY A 9 7.39 -17.31 11.12
CA GLY A 9 8.13 -18.23 11.97
C GLY A 9 8.00 -19.68 11.55
N GLY A 10 8.40 -20.59 12.44
CA GLY A 10 8.45 -22.02 12.14
C GLY A 10 9.78 -22.41 11.50
N LYS A 11 9.76 -23.44 10.67
CA LYS A 11 10.96 -23.99 10.01
C LYS A 11 10.71 -24.18 8.51
N THR A 12 11.72 -23.97 7.69
CA THR A 12 11.70 -24.35 6.27
C THR A 12 11.62 -25.88 6.13
N LYS A 13 11.42 -26.39 4.91
CA LYS A 13 11.50 -27.84 4.63
C LYS A 13 12.86 -28.44 5.03
N GLY A 14 13.92 -27.65 5.01
CA GLY A 14 15.27 -28.03 5.45
C GLY A 14 15.48 -27.97 6.96
N GLY A 15 14.50 -27.51 7.74
CA GLY A 15 14.58 -27.40 9.20
C GLY A 15 15.10 -26.06 9.72
N GLU A 16 15.45 -25.12 8.84
CA GLU A 16 15.98 -23.81 9.21
C GLU A 16 14.90 -22.88 9.75
N PRO A 17 15.16 -22.12 10.83
CA PRO A 17 14.18 -21.17 11.37
C PRO A 17 13.82 -20.07 10.36
N VAL A 18 12.52 -19.86 10.16
CA VAL A 18 12.05 -18.73 9.34
C VAL A 18 12.02 -17.46 10.19
N HIS A 19 12.67 -16.43 9.68
CA HIS A 19 12.68 -15.07 10.25
C HIS A 19 12.54 -14.07 9.10
N LEU A 20 12.20 -12.82 9.43
CA LEU A 20 12.21 -11.73 8.47
C LEU A 20 13.66 -11.45 8.07
N SER A 21 13.96 -11.45 6.77
CA SER A 21 15.24 -11.01 6.21
C SER A 21 15.04 -9.67 5.47
N PRO A 22 16.12 -8.99 5.03
CA PRO A 22 16.01 -7.86 4.11
C PRO A 22 15.31 -8.21 2.79
N TRP A 23 15.24 -9.50 2.46
CA TRP A 23 14.63 -10.01 1.25
C TRP A 23 13.24 -10.56 1.57
N THR A 24 12.23 -9.69 1.49
CA THR A 24 10.84 -9.96 1.88
C THR A 24 10.30 -11.29 1.34
N PHE A 25 10.59 -11.60 0.08
CA PHE A 25 10.08 -12.78 -0.60
C PHE A 25 10.90 -14.06 -0.35
N GLU A 26 11.97 -14.03 0.45
CA GLU A 26 12.57 -15.26 0.98
C GLU A 26 11.70 -15.88 2.07
N VAL A 27 10.86 -15.07 2.73
CA VAL A 27 9.94 -15.53 3.78
C VAL A 27 8.80 -16.33 3.12
N PRO A 28 8.70 -17.66 3.33
CA PRO A 28 7.77 -18.49 2.58
C PRO A 28 6.31 -18.07 2.77
N GLN A 29 5.95 -17.64 3.98
CA GLN A 29 4.60 -17.17 4.28
C GLN A 29 4.23 -15.89 3.53
N ILE A 30 5.20 -14.98 3.30
CA ILE A 30 4.93 -13.76 2.54
C ILE A 30 4.86 -14.10 1.06
N ARG A 31 5.86 -14.86 0.57
CA ARG A 31 5.93 -15.34 -0.81
C ARG A 31 4.63 -16.01 -1.25
N GLU A 32 4.13 -16.98 -0.48
CA GLU A 32 2.90 -17.71 -0.81
C GLU A 32 1.70 -16.77 -0.96
N ILE A 33 1.59 -15.73 -0.13
CA ILE A 33 0.51 -14.75 -0.27
C ILE A 33 0.66 -13.95 -1.55
N VAL A 34 1.87 -13.43 -1.82
CA VAL A 34 2.14 -12.59 -2.98
C VAL A 34 1.89 -13.37 -4.26
N GLU A 35 2.44 -14.58 -4.37
CA GLU A 35 2.32 -15.44 -5.55
C GLU A 35 0.85 -15.79 -5.87
N ARG A 36 -0.04 -15.91 -4.87
CA ARG A 36 -1.49 -16.12 -5.09
C ARG A 36 -2.21 -14.94 -5.73
N TRP A 37 -1.63 -13.74 -5.68
CA TRP A 37 -2.20 -12.54 -6.30
C TRP A 37 -1.57 -12.21 -7.65
N LEU A 38 -0.50 -12.90 -8.05
CA LEU A 38 0.10 -12.72 -9.36
C LEU A 38 -0.82 -13.28 -10.43
N HIS A 39 -1.13 -12.45 -11.42
CA HIS A 39 -1.88 -12.84 -12.61
C HIS A 39 -1.43 -11.95 -13.76
N GLY A 40 -1.53 -12.46 -14.98
CA GLY A 40 -1.16 -11.71 -16.18
C GLY A 40 0.28 -11.20 -16.16
N GLU A 41 0.54 -10.06 -16.79
CA GLU A 41 1.86 -9.44 -16.79
C GLU A 41 2.13 -8.71 -15.47
N VAL A 42 3.29 -8.99 -14.86
CA VAL A 42 3.63 -8.49 -13.51
C VAL A 42 4.75 -7.47 -13.58
N LEU A 43 4.64 -6.40 -12.81
CA LEU A 43 5.77 -5.52 -12.46
C LEU A 43 6.17 -5.76 -11.00
N ASN A 44 7.40 -6.18 -10.77
CA ASN A 44 8.03 -6.11 -9.44
C ASN A 44 8.84 -4.81 -9.37
N ALA A 45 8.27 -3.77 -8.76
CA ALA A 45 8.76 -2.39 -8.88
C ALA A 45 10.03 -2.10 -8.07
N CYS A 46 10.32 -2.92 -7.06
CA CYS A 46 11.51 -2.87 -6.20
C CYS A 46 12.01 -4.31 -5.99
N ALA A 47 12.65 -4.88 -7.00
CA ALA A 47 12.76 -6.33 -7.13
C ALA A 47 13.75 -7.00 -6.16
N GLY A 48 14.78 -6.29 -5.72
CA GLY A 48 15.86 -6.82 -4.90
C GLY A 48 16.49 -8.09 -5.50
N GLU A 49 17.00 -8.96 -4.64
CA GLU A 49 17.65 -10.21 -5.06
C GLU A 49 16.67 -11.36 -5.32
N THR A 50 15.43 -11.27 -4.84
CA THR A 50 14.54 -12.43 -4.80
C THR A 50 13.63 -12.51 -6.01
N ASN A 51 13.58 -13.69 -6.62
CA ASN A 51 12.61 -14.02 -7.67
C ASN A 51 11.31 -14.61 -7.09
N LEU A 52 10.19 -14.13 -7.63
CA LEU A 52 8.84 -14.66 -7.43
C LEU A 52 8.54 -15.70 -8.51
N ASP A 53 7.78 -16.73 -8.17
CA ASP A 53 7.33 -17.75 -9.11
C ASP A 53 5.99 -17.36 -9.75
N HIS A 54 5.93 -17.33 -11.08
CA HIS A 54 4.74 -16.98 -11.86
C HIS A 54 4.85 -17.52 -13.29
N ASP A 55 3.72 -17.93 -13.87
CA ASP A 55 3.69 -18.54 -15.21
C ASP A 55 3.78 -17.52 -16.36
N ALA A 56 3.52 -16.24 -16.09
CA ALA A 56 3.57 -15.16 -17.07
C ALA A 56 4.74 -14.20 -16.78
N PRO A 57 5.08 -13.30 -17.72
CA PRO A 57 6.25 -12.44 -17.57
C PRO A 57 6.19 -11.58 -16.29
N ILE A 58 7.31 -11.57 -15.56
CA ILE A 58 7.57 -10.62 -14.48
C ILE A 58 8.64 -9.66 -14.97
N HIS A 59 8.27 -8.39 -15.17
CA HIS A 59 9.20 -7.28 -15.35
C HIS A 59 9.76 -6.88 -13.99
N ARG A 60 11.06 -7.07 -13.78
CA ARG A 60 11.77 -6.73 -12.55
C ARG A 60 12.43 -5.35 -12.69
N ASN A 61 12.10 -4.43 -11.78
CA ASN A 61 12.74 -3.12 -11.68
C ASN A 61 13.45 -2.96 -10.34
N ASP A 62 14.69 -2.46 -10.35
CA ASP A 62 15.39 -2.08 -9.13
C ASP A 62 16.34 -0.90 -9.38
N ILE A 63 16.29 0.13 -8.53
CA ILE A 63 17.14 1.31 -8.70
C ILE A 63 18.63 0.97 -8.54
N ASP A 64 18.96 -0.08 -7.78
CA ASP A 64 20.32 -0.59 -7.64
C ASP A 64 20.72 -1.34 -8.91
N ARG A 65 21.79 -0.86 -9.56
CA ARG A 65 22.32 -1.42 -10.82
C ARG A 65 23.09 -2.71 -10.62
N ASP A 66 23.41 -3.04 -9.38
CA ASP A 66 24.11 -4.29 -9.05
C ASP A 66 23.13 -5.47 -8.90
N HIS A 67 21.83 -5.22 -8.73
CA HIS A 67 20.80 -6.26 -8.68
C HIS A 67 20.46 -6.80 -10.08
N ASP A 68 20.10 -8.08 -10.16
CA ASP A 68 19.61 -8.72 -11.38
C ASP A 68 18.14 -8.32 -11.66
N ALA A 69 17.97 -7.27 -12.46
CA ALA A 69 16.69 -6.68 -12.85
C ALA A 69 16.65 -6.33 -14.34
N ASP A 70 15.45 -6.29 -14.93
CA ASP A 70 15.25 -5.95 -16.34
C ASP A 70 15.47 -4.44 -16.58
N THR A 71 15.13 -3.61 -15.60
CA THR A 71 15.30 -2.15 -15.64
C THR A 71 15.77 -1.58 -14.31
N HIS A 72 16.40 -0.42 -14.38
CA HIS A 72 16.91 0.31 -13.21
C HIS A 72 16.37 1.74 -13.12
N TYR A 73 15.05 1.85 -13.16
CA TYR A 73 14.36 3.13 -13.06
C TYR A 73 14.04 3.44 -11.60
N ASP A 74 14.06 4.72 -11.25
CA ASP A 74 13.47 5.15 -9.99
C ASP A 74 11.95 4.90 -10.05
N VAL A 75 11.42 4.20 -9.05
CA VAL A 75 10.00 3.85 -8.99
C VAL A 75 9.08 5.08 -8.97
N ARG A 76 9.61 6.26 -8.61
CA ARG A 76 8.90 7.55 -8.62
C ARG A 76 8.66 8.12 -10.02
N GLU A 77 9.34 7.60 -11.03
CA GLU A 77 9.24 8.03 -12.44
C GLU A 77 9.01 6.84 -13.37
N ILE A 78 8.62 5.67 -12.83
CA ILE A 78 8.53 4.43 -13.61
C ILE A 78 7.48 4.51 -14.74
N ASP A 79 6.47 5.36 -14.59
CA ASP A 79 5.45 5.64 -15.60
C ASP A 79 5.93 6.55 -16.74
N GLU A 80 7.07 7.22 -16.58
CA GLU A 80 7.74 7.92 -17.68
C GLU A 80 8.51 6.94 -18.59
N HIS A 81 8.77 5.72 -18.10
CA HIS A 81 9.61 4.72 -18.77
C HIS A 81 8.85 3.48 -19.22
N LEU A 82 7.74 3.14 -18.56
CA LEU A 82 6.90 1.99 -18.88
C LEU A 82 5.52 2.44 -19.34
N ASP A 83 4.90 1.64 -20.22
CA ASP A 83 3.58 1.94 -20.74
C ASP A 83 2.52 2.01 -19.63
N HIS A 84 1.67 3.03 -19.70
CA HIS A 84 0.50 3.13 -18.83
C HIS A 84 -0.45 1.95 -19.09
N ASN A 85 -1.18 1.54 -18.05
CA ASN A 85 -2.19 0.49 -18.12
C ASN A 85 -1.69 -0.87 -18.65
N ARG A 86 -0.42 -1.19 -18.42
CA ARG A 86 0.23 -2.40 -18.94
C ARG A 86 0.10 -3.61 -18.00
N PHE A 87 0.41 -3.43 -16.71
CA PHE A 87 0.62 -4.55 -15.81
C PHE A 87 -0.67 -4.97 -15.10
N ASP A 88 -0.98 -6.26 -15.17
CA ASP A 88 -2.13 -6.87 -14.49
C ASP A 88 -1.88 -6.94 -12.96
N THR A 89 -0.64 -7.17 -12.54
CA THR A 89 -0.25 -7.05 -11.13
C THR A 89 1.01 -6.18 -10.97
N VAL A 90 1.00 -5.24 -10.02
CA VAL A 90 2.19 -4.52 -9.59
C VAL A 90 2.50 -4.86 -8.12
N VAL A 91 3.70 -5.37 -7.86
CA VAL A 91 4.23 -5.61 -6.53
C VAL A 91 5.14 -4.45 -6.15
N PHE A 92 4.81 -3.76 -5.05
CA PHE A 92 5.53 -2.61 -4.54
C PHE A 92 6.00 -2.88 -3.11
N ASP A 93 7.29 -3.23 -2.99
CA ASP A 93 7.98 -3.55 -1.75
C ASP A 93 9.19 -2.61 -1.55
N PRO A 94 8.97 -1.34 -1.20
CA PRO A 94 10.07 -0.38 -1.08
C PRO A 94 10.93 -0.66 0.17
N PRO A 95 12.21 -0.23 0.19
CA PRO A 95 13.07 -0.40 1.35
C PRO A 95 12.47 0.22 2.62
N TYR A 96 12.41 -0.57 3.69
CA TYR A 96 11.60 -0.29 4.87
C TYR A 96 12.21 0.69 5.89
N THR A 97 13.53 0.88 5.93
CA THR A 97 14.18 1.70 6.96
C THR A 97 14.83 2.96 6.41
N LYS A 98 14.90 3.98 7.27
CA LYS A 98 15.59 5.25 7.01
C LYS A 98 17.05 5.05 6.57
N GLU A 99 17.74 4.06 7.12
CA GLU A 99 19.13 3.73 6.77
C GLU A 99 19.25 3.01 5.41
N MET A 100 18.26 2.18 5.03
CA MET A 100 18.17 1.61 3.68
C MET A 100 17.80 2.68 2.65
N ALA A 101 16.86 3.56 2.99
CA ALA A 101 16.51 4.71 2.16
C ALA A 101 17.70 5.69 2.02
N GLU A 102 18.46 5.93 3.08
CA GLU A 102 19.65 6.80 3.02
C GLU A 102 20.78 6.23 2.16
N ARG A 103 20.95 4.89 2.14
CA ARG A 103 21.95 4.23 1.31
C ARG A 103 21.59 4.20 -0.18
N HIS A 104 20.30 4.06 -0.51
CA HIS A 104 19.84 3.96 -1.90
C HIS A 104 19.33 5.29 -2.48
N TYR A 105 18.97 6.28 -1.66
CA TYR A 105 18.36 7.55 -2.08
C TYR A 105 19.08 8.82 -1.56
N ASP A 106 20.38 8.70 -1.26
CA ASP A 106 21.32 9.81 -0.99
C ASP A 106 20.82 10.86 0.04
N GLY A 107 20.18 10.39 1.11
CA GLY A 107 19.75 11.25 2.22
C GLY A 107 18.57 12.18 1.95
N ASN A 108 17.85 12.02 0.84
CA ASN A 108 16.72 12.88 0.49
C ASN A 108 15.45 12.46 1.27
N HIS A 109 15.37 12.87 2.54
CA HIS A 109 14.21 12.60 3.39
C HIS A 109 13.07 13.59 3.18
N ILE A 110 11.92 13.01 2.83
CA ILE A 110 10.57 13.34 3.33
C ILE A 110 10.04 14.72 2.88
N GLY A 111 9.76 14.82 1.58
CA GLY A 111 8.50 15.41 1.10
C GLY A 111 7.40 14.34 1.11
N ARG A 112 6.14 14.69 1.33
CA ARG A 112 5.03 13.74 1.61
C ARG A 112 4.79 12.70 0.49
N LYS A 113 5.35 11.50 0.66
CA LYS A 113 4.73 10.14 0.68
C LYS A 113 3.72 9.70 -0.41
N TRP A 114 3.63 10.35 -1.57
CA TRP A 114 2.70 9.93 -2.65
C TRP A 114 3.35 9.65 -4.02
N GLU A 115 4.59 10.07 -4.25
CA GLU A 115 5.23 10.01 -5.58
C GLU A 115 5.24 8.60 -6.22
N PRO A 116 5.75 7.54 -5.57
CA PRO A 116 5.83 6.24 -6.24
C PRO A 116 4.47 5.57 -6.43
N ARG A 117 3.48 5.88 -5.58
CA ARG A 117 2.12 5.32 -5.68
C ARG A 117 1.40 5.81 -6.94
N GLY A 118 1.67 7.04 -7.37
CA GLY A 118 1.11 7.60 -8.61
C GLY A 118 1.63 6.86 -9.83
N SER A 119 2.95 6.72 -9.92
CA SER A 119 3.60 6.06 -11.04
C SER A 119 3.21 4.58 -11.16
N ILE A 120 3.18 3.83 -10.05
CA ILE A 120 2.70 2.43 -10.09
C ILE A 120 1.21 2.33 -10.46
N ALA A 121 0.38 3.28 -10.01
CA ALA A 121 -1.04 3.32 -10.38
C ALA A 121 -1.23 3.55 -11.89
N ASN A 122 -0.38 4.37 -12.51
CA ASN A 122 -0.43 4.69 -13.94
C ASN A 122 -0.10 3.49 -14.82
N VAL A 123 0.93 2.72 -14.47
CA VAL A 123 1.35 1.52 -15.22
C VAL A 123 0.46 0.30 -14.96
N THR A 124 -0.37 0.31 -13.91
CA THR A 124 -1.33 -0.77 -13.62
C THR A 124 -2.50 -0.76 -14.60
N ALA A 125 -2.79 -1.91 -15.22
CA ALA A 125 -3.92 -2.11 -16.13
C ALA A 125 -5.28 -1.95 -15.43
N PRO A 126 -6.33 -1.49 -16.13
CA PRO A 126 -7.69 -1.52 -15.60
C PRO A 126 -8.11 -2.95 -15.22
N GLY A 127 -8.61 -3.14 -14.01
CA GLY A 127 -8.90 -4.45 -13.42
C GLY A 127 -7.71 -5.09 -12.70
N GLY A 128 -6.50 -4.56 -12.89
CA GLY A 128 -5.28 -5.04 -12.27
C GLY A 128 -5.17 -4.72 -10.77
N HIS A 129 -4.17 -5.31 -10.13
CA HIS A 129 -3.95 -5.23 -8.68
C HIS A 129 -2.61 -4.60 -8.35
N VAL A 130 -2.58 -3.78 -7.30
CA VAL A 130 -1.35 -3.26 -6.67
C VAL A 130 -1.21 -3.88 -5.30
N LEU A 131 -0.08 -4.56 -5.07
CA LEU A 131 0.33 -5.17 -3.81
C LEU A 131 1.34 -4.24 -3.14
N THR A 132 0.91 -3.48 -2.13
CA THR A 132 1.78 -2.52 -1.43
C THR A 132 2.19 -3.06 -0.06
N PHE A 133 3.49 -3.16 0.16
CA PHE A 133 4.05 -3.46 1.47
C PHE A 133 4.38 -2.20 2.28
N GLY A 134 4.31 -2.32 3.60
CA GLY A 134 4.75 -1.28 4.52
C GLY A 134 4.51 -1.62 5.99
N TYR A 135 4.70 -0.64 6.87
CA TYR A 135 4.39 -0.75 8.31
C TYR A 135 2.92 -0.44 8.64
N ASN A 136 2.14 -0.04 7.64
CA ASN A 136 0.72 0.22 7.76
C ASN A 136 -0.01 -0.27 6.48
N SER A 137 -1.33 -0.31 6.53
CA SER A 137 -2.17 -0.76 5.42
C SER A 137 -2.52 0.37 4.45
N ASP A 138 -1.69 1.41 4.36
CA ASP A 138 -1.90 2.50 3.38
C ASP A 138 -1.63 1.98 1.98
N GLY A 139 -2.58 2.18 1.07
CA GLY A 139 -2.46 1.83 -0.34
C GLY A 139 -3.12 2.86 -1.23
N LEU A 140 -3.84 2.38 -2.24
CA LEU A 140 -4.52 3.19 -3.24
C LEU A 140 -6.04 3.28 -3.02
N ASP A 141 -6.61 2.56 -2.05
CA ASP A 141 -8.06 2.51 -1.77
C ASP A 141 -8.72 3.82 -1.32
N GLY A 142 -7.92 4.84 -1.02
CA GLY A 142 -8.40 6.21 -0.82
C GLY A 142 -8.49 7.04 -2.11
N TRP A 143 -8.09 6.50 -3.26
CA TRP A 143 -8.06 7.19 -4.54
C TRP A 143 -9.28 6.81 -5.38
N ASP A 144 -9.75 7.76 -6.20
CA ASP A 144 -10.91 7.51 -7.06
C ASP A 144 -10.64 6.36 -8.03
N GLY A 145 -11.64 5.49 -8.18
CA GLY A 145 -11.54 4.29 -9.01
C GLY A 145 -10.69 3.15 -8.43
N TRP A 146 -10.25 3.20 -7.17
CA TRP A 146 -9.51 2.11 -6.52
C TRP A 146 -10.32 1.46 -5.39
N GLU A 147 -10.15 0.15 -5.21
CA GLU A 147 -10.86 -0.64 -4.19
C GLU A 147 -9.90 -1.56 -3.43
N ARG A 148 -9.91 -1.48 -2.09
CA ARG A 148 -9.21 -2.46 -1.24
C ARG A 148 -9.90 -3.82 -1.32
N VAL A 149 -9.21 -4.81 -1.87
CA VAL A 149 -9.73 -6.19 -1.94
C VAL A 149 -9.18 -7.07 -0.82
N ALA A 150 -7.96 -6.82 -0.35
CA ALA A 150 -7.39 -7.56 0.80
C ALA A 150 -6.36 -6.78 1.61
N THR A 151 -6.24 -7.12 2.90
CA THR A 151 -5.16 -6.66 3.79
C THR A 151 -4.59 -7.84 4.56
N TYR A 152 -3.27 -7.99 4.55
CA TYR A 152 -2.56 -9.01 5.31
C TYR A 152 -1.65 -8.35 6.34
N TYR A 153 -1.67 -8.85 7.57
CA TYR A 153 -0.73 -8.45 8.63
C TYR A 153 0.17 -9.62 8.97
N PHE A 154 1.44 -9.51 8.62
CA PHE A 154 2.47 -10.47 8.96
C PHE A 154 3.06 -10.14 10.32
N ARG A 155 2.67 -10.90 11.34
CA ARG A 155 3.22 -10.81 12.67
C ARG A 155 4.65 -11.32 12.68
N THR A 156 5.58 -10.41 12.94
CA THR A 156 7.00 -10.73 13.15
C THR A 156 7.21 -11.23 14.59
N PRO A 157 8.23 -12.06 14.86
CA PRO A 157 8.55 -12.49 16.23
C PRO A 157 8.82 -11.28 17.15
N ASN A 158 8.53 -11.42 18.44
CA ASN A 158 8.43 -10.35 19.46
C ASN A 158 9.61 -9.36 19.60
N TRP A 159 10.69 -9.48 18.84
CA TRP A 159 11.89 -8.66 18.90
C TRP A 159 11.86 -7.45 17.95
N SER A 160 11.12 -7.53 16.83
CA SER A 160 11.04 -6.44 15.84
C SER A 160 10.09 -5.31 16.23
N GLY A 161 9.06 -5.60 17.03
CA GLY A 161 8.15 -4.60 17.58
C GLY A 161 7.10 -4.04 16.60
N TYR A 162 7.01 -4.58 15.37
CA TYR A 162 6.01 -4.18 14.37
C TYR A 162 5.52 -5.38 13.54
N ASP A 163 4.26 -5.34 13.11
CA ASP A 163 3.76 -6.21 12.04
C ASP A 163 4.12 -5.57 10.69
N ILE A 164 4.32 -6.38 9.65
CA ILE A 164 4.36 -5.90 8.26
C ILE A 164 2.95 -5.98 7.70
N ALA A 165 2.52 -4.95 7.00
CA ALA A 165 1.25 -4.93 6.30
C ALA A 165 1.47 -5.07 4.79
N LEU A 166 0.57 -5.82 4.15
CA LEU A 166 0.39 -5.87 2.70
C LEU A 166 -1.05 -5.48 2.40
N SER A 167 -1.23 -4.40 1.64
CA SER A 167 -2.51 -4.04 1.03
C SER A 167 -2.59 -4.54 -0.41
N VAL A 168 -3.77 -4.98 -0.82
CA VAL A 168 -4.08 -5.35 -2.19
C VAL A 168 -5.22 -4.47 -2.68
N ASP A 169 -4.92 -3.60 -3.63
CA ASP A 169 -5.84 -2.63 -4.20
C ASP A 169 -6.10 -2.91 -5.66
N ARG A 170 -7.36 -2.93 -6.07
CA ARG A 170 -7.77 -3.18 -7.45
C ARG A 170 -8.08 -1.88 -8.17
N LYS A 171 -7.56 -1.71 -9.38
CA LYS A 171 -7.87 -0.58 -10.27
C LYS A 171 -9.19 -0.82 -10.99
N GLY A 172 -10.12 0.12 -10.89
CA GLY A 172 -11.37 0.11 -11.63
C GLY A 172 -11.18 0.43 -13.11
N GLY A 173 -12.14 0.02 -13.95
CA GLY A 173 -12.11 0.21 -15.40
C GLY A 173 -11.97 1.67 -15.88
N GLY A 174 -12.44 2.63 -15.07
CA GLY A 174 -12.39 4.06 -15.34
C GLY A 174 -11.52 4.85 -14.36
N ALA A 175 -10.61 4.19 -13.64
CA ALA A 175 -9.73 4.88 -12.70
C ALA A 175 -8.85 5.91 -13.44
N PRO A 176 -8.77 7.16 -12.96
CA PRO A 176 -7.96 8.20 -13.59
C PRO A 176 -6.46 7.85 -13.51
N ILE A 177 -5.68 8.42 -14.43
CA ILE A 177 -4.22 8.49 -14.29
C ILE A 177 -3.92 9.40 -13.10
N ALA A 178 -2.99 9.00 -12.23
CA ALA A 178 -2.70 9.67 -10.95
C ALA A 178 -2.32 11.15 -11.11
N GLY A 179 -1.76 11.56 -12.26
CA GLY A 179 -1.50 12.97 -12.60
C GLY A 179 -2.77 13.82 -12.79
N ASP A 180 -3.90 13.17 -13.06
CA ASP A 180 -5.23 13.77 -13.21
C ASP A 180 -6.09 13.65 -11.93
N VAL A 181 -5.60 12.94 -10.90
CA VAL A 181 -6.28 12.88 -9.59
C VAL A 181 -6.10 14.24 -8.90
N PRO A 182 -7.19 14.95 -8.55
CA PRO A 182 -7.08 16.23 -7.86
C PRO A 182 -6.20 16.08 -6.63
N LYS A 183 -5.22 16.98 -6.47
CA LYS A 183 -4.43 17.06 -5.23
C LYS A 183 -5.41 17.07 -4.07
N LEU A 184 -5.18 16.20 -3.09
CA LEU A 184 -5.92 16.08 -1.83
C LEU A 184 -5.71 17.33 -0.93
N THR A 185 -5.87 18.52 -1.51
CA THR A 185 -5.79 19.84 -0.89
C THR A 185 -7.14 20.54 -0.87
N GLU A 186 -8.13 20.05 -1.58
CA GLU A 186 -9.52 20.39 -1.25
C GLU A 186 -9.94 19.44 -0.14
N GLN A 187 -9.70 19.88 1.10
CA GLN A 187 -10.48 19.40 2.23
C GLN A 187 -11.94 19.53 1.80
N THR A 188 -12.60 18.41 1.52
CA THR A 188 -14.05 18.35 1.62
C THR A 188 -14.34 18.87 3.02
N THR A 189 -14.84 20.10 3.10
CA THR A 189 -15.41 20.64 4.32
C THR A 189 -16.34 19.55 4.81
N LEU A 190 -16.00 18.94 5.94
CA LEU A 190 -16.93 18.09 6.65
C LEU A 190 -18.06 19.07 7.02
N ASP A 191 -19.10 19.15 6.18
CA ASP A 191 -20.31 19.86 6.55
C ASP A 191 -20.73 19.23 7.86
N LEU A 192 -20.61 20.03 8.92
CA LEU A 192 -20.97 19.67 10.27
C LEU A 192 -22.31 18.96 10.17
N ALA A 193 -22.32 17.67 10.49
CA ALA A 193 -23.56 16.96 10.76
C ALA A 193 -24.30 17.83 11.78
N THR A 194 -25.33 18.51 11.30
CA THR A 194 -26.27 19.18 12.18
C THR A 194 -26.97 18.04 12.89
N ASP A 195 -26.54 17.76 14.11
CA ASP A 195 -27.25 16.86 15.00
C ASP A 195 -28.68 17.40 15.09
N GLY A 196 -29.57 16.73 14.37
CA GLY A 196 -31.01 16.83 14.52
C GLY A 196 -31.37 16.30 15.91
N GLY A 197 -31.22 17.15 16.91
CA GLY A 197 -31.73 16.98 18.26
C GLY A 197 -32.89 17.93 18.48
N SER A 198 -34.09 17.41 18.25
CA SER A 198 -35.39 18.02 18.48
C SER A 198 -35.60 18.58 19.90
N ASP A 199 -36.31 19.72 19.95
CA ASP A 199 -37.24 20.15 20.99
C ASP A 199 -36.86 19.92 22.47
N GLN A 200 -36.45 21.01 23.13
CA GLN A 200 -37.08 21.34 24.41
C GLN A 200 -37.67 22.75 24.34
N GLN A 201 -39.00 22.77 24.30
CA GLN A 201 -39.84 23.94 24.48
C GLN A 201 -39.46 24.67 25.77
N GLN A 202 -39.07 25.93 25.62
CA GLN A 202 -39.13 26.90 26.70
C GLN A 202 -40.61 27.16 26.99
N HIS A 203 -41.11 26.59 28.08
CA HIS A 203 -42.37 27.02 28.67
C HIS A 203 -42.08 28.23 29.56
N THR A 204 -42.56 29.39 29.13
CA THR A 204 -42.61 30.61 29.92
C THR A 204 -43.83 30.61 30.84
N ASP A 205 -43.65 31.33 31.95
CA ASP A 205 -44.63 31.96 32.84
C ASP A 205 -45.38 31.10 33.88
N THR A 206 -45.18 31.40 35.16
CA THR A 206 -46.11 32.29 35.89
C THR A 206 -45.53 32.74 37.25
N ASP A 207 -45.39 34.06 37.35
CA ASP A 207 -45.72 35.02 38.41
C ASP A 207 -46.19 34.60 39.83
N PHE A 208 -46.02 35.56 40.75
CA PHE A 208 -46.60 35.75 42.11
C PHE A 208 -45.80 35.35 43.37
N GLY A 209 -45.19 36.37 44.00
CA GLY A 209 -45.72 36.91 45.27
C GLY A 209 -45.28 36.30 46.61
N GLY A 210 -44.50 37.07 47.38
CA GLY A 210 -44.84 37.43 48.76
C GLY A 210 -44.55 36.46 49.93
N ASN A 211 -43.74 36.98 50.86
CA ASN A 211 -43.96 36.95 52.32
C ASN A 211 -43.56 35.67 53.10
N ARG A 212 -42.36 35.68 53.72
CA ARG A 212 -42.13 35.90 55.17
C ARG A 212 -40.66 35.67 55.52
#